data_AF-A0A2P6Q4C1-F1
#
_entry.id   AF-A0A2P6Q4C1-F1
#
_cell.length_a   1.000
_cell.length_b   1.000
_cell.length_c   1.000
_cell.angle_alpha   90.00
_cell.angle_beta   90.00
_cell.angle_gamma   90.00
#
_symmetry.space_group_name_H-M   'P 1'
#
loop_
_entity.id
_entity.type
_entity.pdbx_description
1 polymer ?
#
loop_
_entity_poly.entity_id
_entity_poly.type
_entity_poly.pdbx_seq_one_letter_code
_entity_poly.pdbx_strand_id
1 'polypeptide(L)'
;MGISITKWIELKALLNIGARGSKIIVTTRNMSVVSLLGSVDYQHPLEGLSHEDCMSLFVERAFRKEEEKNFPHLMEVANNIVKKCGGVPLAVTILGGMLYLKKGTT
;
A
#
# COMPACT_ATOMS: atom_id res chain seq x y z
N MET A 1 -7.40 12.09 18.00
CA MET A 1 -8.56 12.94 17.65
C MET A 1 -9.34 12.26 16.54
N GLY A 2 -10.52 11.73 16.85
CA GLY A 2 -11.35 10.98 15.91
C GLY A 2 -12.50 11.82 15.38
N ILE A 3 -13.00 11.46 14.19
CA ILE A 3 -14.28 11.93 13.64
C ILE A 3 -15.40 11.65 14.65
N SER A 4 -16.35 12.58 14.82
CA SER A 4 -17.58 12.37 15.60
C SER A 4 -18.73 11.97 14.67
N ILE A 5 -19.74 11.29 15.22
CA ILE A 5 -20.94 10.87 14.47
C ILE A 5 -21.59 12.08 13.79
N THR A 6 -21.72 13.20 14.50
CA THR A 6 -22.32 14.44 13.99
C THR A 6 -21.58 14.97 12.76
N LYS A 7 -20.23 15.04 12.82
CA LYS A 7 -19.41 15.49 11.69
C LYS A 7 -19.53 14.56 10.48
N TRP A 8 -19.64 13.25 10.72
CA TRP A 8 -19.86 12.28 9.64
C TRP A 8 -21.23 12.47 8.97
N ILE A 9 -22.29 12.68 9.76
CA ILE A 9 -23.64 12.92 9.22
C ILE A 9 -23.69 14.19 8.37
N GLU A 10 -23.10 15.29 8.87
CA GLU A 10 -22.99 16.55 8.13
C GLU A 10 -22.25 16.37 6.81
N LEU A 11 -21.10 15.70 6.83
CA LEU A 11 -20.33 15.42 5.61
C LEU A 11 -21.11 14.53 4.64
N LYS A 12 -21.76 13.47 5.13
CA LYS A 12 -22.53 12.54 4.30
C LYS A 12 -23.70 13.26 3.62
N ALA A 13 -24.35 14.21 4.29
CA ALA A 13 -25.41 15.02 3.70
C ALA A 13 -24.90 15.86 2.52
N LEU A 14 -23.70 16.45 2.63
CA LEU A 14 -23.07 17.21 1.55
C LEU A 14 -22.67 16.33 0.36
N LEU A 15 -22.32 15.08 0.60
CA LEU A 15 -21.92 14.12 -0.43
C LEU A 15 -23.13 13.44 -1.13
N ASN A 16 -24.34 13.57 -0.58
CA ASN A 16 -25.56 12.95 -1.11
C ASN A 16 -26.19 13.71 -2.31
N ILE A 17 -25.33 14.21 -3.20
CA ILE A 17 -25.71 14.92 -4.43
C ILE A 17 -25.26 14.16 -5.70
N GLY A 18 -24.67 12.97 -5.53
CA GLY A 18 -24.19 12.15 -6.62
C GLY A 18 -25.31 11.59 -7.49
N ALA A 19 -25.00 11.36 -8.78
CA ALA A 19 -25.90 10.66 -9.68
C ALA A 19 -26.14 9.21 -9.22
N ARG A 20 -27.23 8.60 -9.68
CA ARG A 20 -27.51 7.19 -9.40
C ARG A 20 -26.32 6.32 -9.82
N GLY A 21 -25.80 5.53 -8.89
CA GLY A 21 -24.62 4.68 -9.10
C GLY A 21 -23.31 5.24 -8.53
N SER A 22 -23.28 6.51 -8.09
CA SER A 22 -22.14 7.05 -7.34
C SER A 22 -21.89 6.28 -6.04
N LYS A 23 -20.62 6.09 -5.69
CA LYS A 23 -20.20 5.41 -4.46
C LYS A 23 -19.19 6.24 -3.67
N ILE A 24 -19.27 6.14 -2.36
CA ILE A 24 -18.30 6.74 -1.42
C ILE A 24 -17.45 5.60 -0.87
N ILE A 25 -16.13 5.74 -0.97
CA ILE A 25 -15.16 4.81 -0.37
C ILE A 25 -14.47 5.53 0.77
N VAL A 26 -14.45 4.91 1.94
CA VAL A 26 -13.77 5.45 3.13
C VAL A 26 -12.58 4.56 3.47
N THR A 27 -11.40 5.17 3.60
CA THR A 27 -10.18 4.48 4.05
C THR A 27 -9.82 4.94 5.46
N THR A 28 -9.61 4.00 6.39
CA THR A 28 -9.22 4.30 7.77
C THR A 28 -8.24 3.25 8.29
N ARG A 29 -7.28 3.66 9.12
CA ARG A 29 -6.45 2.75 9.93
C ARG A 29 -7.06 2.45 11.31
N ASN A 30 -8.12 3.16 11.68
CA ASN A 30 -8.77 3.03 12.97
C ASN A 30 -10.12 2.32 12.82
N MET A 31 -10.21 1.09 13.34
CA MET A 31 -11.42 0.27 13.29
C MET A 31 -12.60 0.88 14.05
N SER A 32 -12.37 1.74 15.06
CA SER A 32 -13.48 2.42 15.75
C SER A 32 -14.25 3.38 14.85
N VAL A 33 -13.61 3.86 13.76
CA VAL A 33 -14.30 4.66 12.74
C VAL A 33 -15.30 3.81 11.97
N VAL A 34 -15.02 2.52 11.75
CA VAL A 34 -15.93 1.63 11.02
C VAL A 34 -17.28 1.53 11.74
N SER A 35 -17.26 1.38 13.07
CA SER A 35 -18.47 1.36 13.89
C SER A 35 -19.24 2.69 13.86
N LEU A 36 -18.54 3.81 13.65
CA LEU A 36 -19.13 5.14 13.58
C LEU A 36 -19.87 5.38 12.25
N LEU A 37 -19.42 4.75 11.16
CA LEU A 37 -20.01 4.93 9.83
C LEU A 37 -21.42 4.32 9.72
N GLY A 38 -21.83 3.49 10.68
CA GLY A 38 -23.12 2.79 10.70
C GLY A 38 -23.12 1.59 9.75
N SER A 39 -24.24 1.36 9.05
CA SER A 39 -24.34 0.30 8.04
C SER A 39 -23.42 0.60 6.85
N VAL A 40 -22.30 -0.10 6.79
CA VAL A 40 -21.39 -0.13 5.64
C VAL A 40 -21.73 -1.37 4.82
N ASP A 41 -22.07 -1.20 3.53
CA ASP A 41 -22.46 -2.32 2.65
C ASP A 41 -21.35 -3.37 2.48
N TYR A 42 -20.09 -2.94 2.55
CA TYR A 42 -18.92 -3.80 2.39
C TYR A 42 -17.71 -3.24 3.12
N GLN A 43 -17.01 -4.11 3.86
CA GLN A 43 -15.73 -3.81 4.49
C GLN A 43 -14.63 -4.60 3.81
N HIS A 44 -13.51 -3.93 3.52
CA HIS A 44 -12.34 -4.53 2.93
C HIS A 44 -11.12 -4.31 3.83
N PRO A 45 -10.81 -5.24 4.75
CA PRO A 45 -9.58 -5.21 5.51
C PRO A 45 -8.40 -5.33 4.55
N LEU A 46 -7.60 -4.27 4.43
CA LEU A 46 -6.38 -4.31 3.62
C LEU A 46 -5.30 -5.09 4.37
N GLU A 47 -4.89 -6.20 3.77
CA GLU A 47 -3.76 -6.99 4.23
C GLU A 47 -2.44 -6.48 3.63
N GLY A 48 -1.32 -6.96 4.17
CA GLY A 48 -0.01 -6.76 3.54
C GLY A 48 0.06 -7.48 2.19
N LEU A 49 1.01 -7.06 1.35
CA LEU A 49 1.30 -7.77 0.11
C LEU A 49 1.84 -9.17 0.38
N SER A 50 1.60 -10.08 -0.56
CA SER A 50 2.25 -11.38 -0.56
C SER A 50 3.77 -11.22 -0.66
N HIS A 51 4.51 -12.23 -0.21
CA HIS A 51 5.97 -12.22 -0.33
C HIS A 51 6.42 -12.11 -1.80
N GLU A 52 5.70 -12.75 -2.72
CA GLU A 52 5.96 -12.74 -4.16
C GLU A 52 5.72 -11.36 -4.78
N ASP A 53 4.63 -10.69 -4.39
CA ASP A 53 4.35 -9.32 -4.83
C ASP A 53 5.38 -8.33 -4.26
N CYS A 54 5.78 -8.49 -2.99
CA CYS A 54 6.85 -7.70 -2.42
C CYS A 54 8.20 -7.92 -3.13
N MET A 55 8.52 -9.17 -3.50
CA MET A 55 9.73 -9.46 -4.27
C MET A 55 9.69 -8.77 -5.64
N SER A 56 8.55 -8.87 -6.33
CA SER A 56 8.35 -8.24 -7.64
C SER A 56 8.50 -6.72 -7.55
N LEU A 57 7.84 -6.10 -6.56
CA LEU A 57 7.96 -4.66 -6.29
C LEU A 57 9.39 -4.25 -5.92
N PHE A 58 10.09 -5.04 -5.09
CA PHE A 58 11.46 -4.74 -4.73
C PHE A 58 12.38 -4.73 -5.96
N VAL A 59 12.26 -5.75 -6.82
CA VAL A 59 13.07 -5.88 -8.04
C VAL A 59 12.83 -4.70 -8.97
N GLU A 60 11.56 -4.34 -9.19
CA GLU A 60 11.17 -3.17 -9.98
C GLU A 60 11.82 -1.87 -9.48
N ARG A 61 12.01 -1.74 -8.16
CA ARG A 61 12.58 -0.53 -7.54
C ARG A 61 14.09 -0.54 -7.43
N ALA A 62 14.71 -1.70 -7.26
CA ALA A 62 16.16 -1.83 -7.03
C ALA A 62 16.98 -2.04 -8.31
N PHE A 63 16.37 -2.55 -9.38
CA PHE A 63 17.06 -2.90 -10.61
C PHE A 63 16.45 -2.20 -11.82
N ARG A 64 17.23 -2.01 -12.88
CA ARG A 64 16.64 -1.73 -14.20
C ARG A 64 15.98 -3.00 -14.73
N LYS A 65 15.10 -2.83 -15.71
CA LYS A 65 14.35 -3.94 -16.32
C LYS A 65 15.29 -5.08 -16.73
N GLU A 66 15.08 -6.26 -16.14
CA GLU A 66 15.84 -7.50 -16.36
C GLU A 66 17.32 -7.46 -15.93
N GLU A 67 17.77 -6.40 -15.26
CA GLU A 67 19.15 -6.25 -14.79
C GLU A 67 19.44 -7.16 -13.59
N GLU A 68 18.43 -7.56 -12.83
CA GLU A 68 18.54 -8.47 -11.69
C GLU A 68 19.13 -9.83 -12.07
N LYS A 69 18.90 -10.27 -13.31
CA LYS A 69 19.42 -11.54 -13.86
C LYS A 69 20.96 -11.57 -13.89
N ASN A 70 21.60 -10.40 -13.97
CA ASN A 70 23.06 -10.29 -13.97
C ASN A 70 23.65 -10.40 -12.56
N PHE A 71 22.83 -10.29 -11.52
CA PHE A 71 23.26 -10.24 -10.12
C PHE A 71 22.52 -11.26 -9.25
N PRO A 72 22.62 -12.58 -9.54
CA PRO A 72 21.87 -13.62 -8.83
C PRO A 72 22.16 -13.66 -7.32
N HIS A 73 23.37 -13.30 -6.90
CA HIS A 73 23.75 -13.22 -5.48
C HIS A 73 23.01 -12.09 -4.71
N LEU A 74 22.59 -11.02 -5.39
CA LEU A 74 21.82 -9.94 -4.77
C LEU A 74 20.36 -10.35 -4.54
N MET A 75 19.86 -11.38 -5.23
CA MET A 75 18.48 -11.86 -5.05
C MET A 75 18.26 -12.49 -3.67
N GLU A 76 19.28 -13.13 -3.09
CA GLU A 76 19.22 -13.63 -1.72
C GLU A 76 19.14 -12.49 -0.70
N VAL A 77 19.93 -11.42 -0.93
CA VAL A 77 19.90 -10.20 -0.10
C VAL A 77 18.54 -9.51 -0.22
N ALA A 78 18.02 -9.36 -1.43
CA ALA A 78 16.69 -8.81 -1.70
C ALA A 78 15.60 -9.59 -0.96
N ASN A 79 15.64 -10.92 -1.02
CA ASN A 79 14.71 -11.80 -0.32
C ASN A 79 14.76 -11.60 1.20
N ASN A 80 15.96 -11.48 1.78
CA ASN A 80 16.11 -11.22 3.22
C ASN A 80 15.60 -9.83 3.63
N ILE A 81 15.75 -8.82 2.77
CA ILE A 81 15.19 -7.49 3.00
C ILE A 81 13.66 -7.53 2.92
N VAL A 82 13.10 -8.15 1.88
CA VAL A 82 11.65 -8.27 1.69
C VAL A 82 11.00 -9.00 2.86
N LYS A 83 11.59 -10.09 3.35
CA LYS A 83 11.12 -10.78 4.57
C LYS A 83 11.01 -9.85 5.77
N LYS A 84 11.98 -8.94 5.95
CA LYS A 84 11.97 -7.94 7.03
C LYS A 84 10.95 -6.82 6.81
N CYS A 85 10.51 -6.58 5.58
CA CYS A 85 9.48 -5.57 5.28
C CYS A 85 8.07 -6.04 5.65
N GLY A 86 7.85 -7.34 5.86
CA GLY A 86 6.60 -7.89 6.41
C GLY A 86 5.35 -7.55 5.60
N GLY A 87 5.45 -7.50 4.26
CA GLY A 87 4.31 -7.21 3.40
C GLY A 87 3.96 -5.72 3.26
N VAL A 88 4.69 -4.80 3.90
CA VAL A 88 4.40 -3.36 3.83
C VAL A 88 4.93 -2.76 2.51
N PRO A 89 4.06 -2.37 1.55
CA PRO A 89 4.51 -1.90 0.23
C PRO A 89 5.44 -0.69 0.31
N LEU A 90 5.16 0.22 1.24
CA LEU A 90 5.93 1.44 1.41
C LEU A 90 7.37 1.14 1.87
N ALA A 91 7.56 0.20 2.79
CA ALA A 91 8.88 -0.20 3.27
C ALA A 91 9.71 -0.85 2.14
N VAL A 92 9.08 -1.77 1.40
CA VAL A 92 9.70 -2.42 0.23
C VAL A 92 10.14 -1.39 -0.81
N THR A 93 9.25 -0.44 -1.13
CA THR A 93 9.52 0.59 -2.13
C THR A 93 10.71 1.46 -1.76
N ILE A 94 10.77 1.90 -0.50
CA ILE A 94 11.86 2.76 0.00
C ILE A 94 13.17 1.99 -0.05
N LEU A 95 13.23 0.78 0.50
CA LEU A 95 14.47 0.01 0.57
C LEU A 95 14.95 -0.44 -0.80
N GLY A 96 14.05 -0.85 -1.69
CA GLY A 96 14.39 -1.16 -3.08
C GLY A 96 14.93 0.08 -3.80
N GLY A 97 14.27 1.22 -3.69
CA GLY A 97 14.72 2.46 -4.32
C GLY A 97 16.05 3.00 -3.78
N MET A 98 16.33 2.82 -2.49
CA MET A 98 17.64 3.14 -1.90
C MET A 98 18.78 2.28 -2.47
N LEU A 99 18.45 1.05 -2.86
CA LEU A 99 19.38 0.09 -3.44
C LEU A 99 19.39 0.13 -4.97
N TYR A 100 18.74 1.14 -5.57
CA TYR A 100 18.72 1.32 -7.01
C TYR A 100 20.14 1.36 -7.57
N LEU A 101 20.46 0.34 -8.38
CA LEU A 101 21.79 0.18 -8.93
C LEU A 101 22.00 1.15 -10.11
N LYS A 102 22.46 2.37 -9.81
CA LYS A 102 22.90 3.29 -10.84
C LYS A 102 24.25 2.79 -11.38
N LYS A 103 24.31 2.41 -12.66
CA LYS A 103 25.61 2.20 -13.33
C LYS A 103 26.47 3.44 -13.10
N GLY A 104 27.61 3.28 -12.45
CA GLY A 104 28.64 4.30 -12.42
C GLY A 104 28.99 4.64 -13.87
N THR A 105 28.74 5.88 -14.27
CA THR A 105 29.34 6.43 -15.48
C THR A 105 30.84 6.49 -15.25
N THR A 106 31.53 5.43 -15.66
CA THR A 106 32.94 5.46 -16.07
C THR A 106 32.99 5.80 -17.55
#